data_AF-A0A1K1NYH0-F1
#
_entry.id   AF-A0A1K1NYH0-F1
#
_cell.length_a   1.000
_cell.length_b   1.000
_cell.length_c   1.000
_cell.angle_alpha   90.00
_cell.angle_beta   90.00
_cell.angle_gamma   90.00
#
_symmetry.space_group_name_H-M   'P 1'
#
loop_
_entity.id
_entity.type
_entity.pdbx_description
1 polymer ?
#
loop_
_entity_poly.entity_id
_entity_poly.type
_entity_poly.pdbx_seq_one_letter_code
_entity_poly.pdbx_strand_id
1 'polypeptide(L)'
;MITGAEKYLLLLARELGQYAECTLVAPESGLLAQEAEAAGIRTVIHEVPLVWQMFNPGPDLRQEVEARLDRGEHERLVNLLHMHQPDLVVVNTCLNVFPAAAARVAGVPVAWFVTEKITENAWTSQTVSLMNSYADWIVGISETTLRPIRMHSQAAGAKAHLLPPTWRLEELRPEEWPYHRELRRLELGIRAGERLIGYISSSLHEEKGLEHFVTMAAEVALRRPHTRFLIVGNVTDEAYFTRCSNQIRATGCGARFQWRSFEPRIERLFPALDMLVVPSLIDEGFGLTAAEGLLFGADVVAYRAGGLEEIMLAVGHGAWLADKGDAAGLADRVLELLDSDAAGAEGRRQAGRASLEAAYGIEAYRRRLRPLAERFYDESKQRSVGRAASPGRDLDPGWLYKGERSAAVFLLESGMKRPFATEETMRFYRYRWEEVRVVPDAWLYALPTGPEIRHTPPSAGNRPAILLAKGSGPRVYLIAHGRRFPFASQAALRQRGYTPERVVELPDSELDLLPLGEALRSSRTRTRALSRKLRKSGRRRKLKLRRRPLRKLPLKARRKPGGKRLLRRRKRHSAGRKRLRGTRRHHTRGHRRPAASARVTRRARRRHRRRSG
;
A
#
# COMPACT_ATOMS: atom_id res chain seq x y z
N MET A 1 -10.42 13.89 10.13
CA MET A 1 -11.30 12.74 10.46
C MET A 1 -10.65 11.50 9.90
N ILE A 2 -10.61 10.38 10.61
CA ILE A 2 -10.07 9.12 10.09
C ILE A 2 -11.11 8.44 9.18
N THR A 3 -10.74 8.13 7.94
CA THR A 3 -11.55 7.38 6.97
C THR A 3 -11.60 5.88 7.26
N GLY A 4 -12.48 5.13 6.60
CA GLY A 4 -12.56 3.66 6.76
C GLY A 4 -11.25 2.93 6.42
N ALA A 5 -10.52 3.38 5.40
CA ALA A 5 -9.24 2.80 4.99
C ALA A 5 -8.11 3.07 6.01
N GLU A 6 -8.16 4.21 6.70
CA GLU A 6 -7.20 4.57 7.75
C GLU A 6 -7.54 3.90 9.10
N LYS A 7 -8.83 3.80 9.45
CA LYS A 7 -9.29 2.98 10.60
C LYS A 7 -8.80 1.52 10.43
N TYR A 8 -8.94 0.98 9.23
CA TYR A 8 -8.46 -0.36 8.91
C TYR A 8 -6.93 -0.48 8.96
N LEU A 9 -6.18 0.51 8.46
CA LEU A 9 -4.71 0.53 8.54
C LEU A 9 -4.21 0.53 10.00
N LEU A 10 -4.85 1.29 10.89
CA LEU A 10 -4.51 1.30 12.32
C LEU A 10 -4.77 -0.07 12.97
N LEU A 11 -5.92 -0.70 12.68
CA LEU A 11 -6.23 -2.05 13.19
C LEU A 11 -5.25 -3.09 12.63
N LEU A 12 -4.95 -3.05 11.33
CA LEU A 12 -3.97 -3.91 10.68
C LEU A 12 -2.59 -3.76 11.31
N ALA A 13 -2.14 -2.54 11.63
CA ALA A 13 -0.89 -2.29 12.33
C ALA A 13 -0.89 -2.81 13.79
N ARG A 14 -2.01 -2.66 14.52
CA ARG A 14 -2.19 -3.24 15.87
C ARG A 14 -2.17 -4.78 15.86
N GLU A 15 -2.69 -5.43 14.81
CA GLU A 15 -2.67 -6.90 14.69
C GLU A 15 -1.34 -7.44 14.13
N LEU A 16 -0.71 -6.75 13.17
CA LEU A 16 0.66 -7.08 12.70
C LEU A 16 1.72 -6.84 13.78
N GLY A 17 1.50 -5.90 14.72
CA GLY A 17 2.35 -5.64 15.88
C GLY A 17 2.57 -6.85 16.79
N GLN A 18 1.74 -7.90 16.69
CA GLN A 18 1.93 -9.18 17.38
C GLN A 18 3.03 -10.07 16.74
N TYR A 19 3.46 -9.74 15.52
CA TYR A 19 4.39 -10.53 14.71
C TYR A 19 5.69 -9.78 14.37
N ALA A 20 5.65 -8.44 14.26
CA ALA A 20 6.80 -7.60 13.93
C ALA A 20 6.65 -6.16 14.45
N GLU A 21 7.77 -5.47 14.68
CA GLU A 21 7.78 -4.04 14.98
C GLU A 21 7.16 -3.23 13.83
N CYS A 22 6.06 -2.53 14.11
CA CYS A 22 5.34 -1.74 13.12
C CYS A 22 5.68 -0.25 13.24
N THR A 23 5.99 0.38 12.10
CA THR A 23 6.10 1.84 11.96
C THR A 23 5.05 2.31 10.95
N LEU A 24 4.16 3.21 11.37
CA LEU A 24 3.14 3.80 10.51
C LEU A 24 3.70 5.04 9.81
N VAL A 25 3.42 5.20 8.51
CA VAL A 25 3.78 6.39 7.74
C VAL A 25 2.52 7.16 7.39
N ALA A 26 2.46 8.44 7.78
CA ALA A 26 1.33 9.33 7.54
C ALA A 26 1.80 10.61 6.82
N PRO A 27 0.96 11.23 5.97
CA PRO A 27 1.33 12.48 5.28
C PRO A 27 1.42 13.69 6.23
N GLU A 28 0.66 13.68 7.33
CA GLU A 28 0.58 14.76 8.32
C GLU A 28 0.38 14.22 9.74
N SER A 29 0.64 15.05 10.75
CA SER A 29 0.47 14.73 12.18
C SER A 29 -1.00 14.76 12.65
N GLY A 30 -1.90 14.24 11.81
CA GLY A 30 -3.34 14.23 12.03
C GLY A 30 -3.80 13.13 13.01
N LEU A 31 -5.12 12.94 13.09
CA LEU A 31 -5.74 12.02 14.07
C LEU A 31 -5.25 10.57 13.94
N LEU A 32 -4.91 10.10 12.73
CA LEU A 32 -4.33 8.76 12.53
C LEU A 32 -2.95 8.61 13.21
N ALA A 33 -2.11 9.64 13.17
CA ALA A 33 -0.81 9.64 13.84
C ALA A 33 -0.97 9.56 15.37
N GLN A 34 -1.91 10.34 15.89
CA GLN A 34 -2.23 10.41 17.33
C GLN A 34 -2.78 9.08 17.86
N GLU A 35 -3.71 8.45 17.13
CA GLU A 35 -4.30 7.14 17.47
C GLU A 35 -3.34 5.95 17.29
N ALA A 36 -2.29 6.12 16.47
CA ALA A 36 -1.18 5.17 16.35
C ALA A 36 -0.19 5.32 17.51
N GLU A 37 0.23 6.55 17.83
CA GLU A 37 1.13 6.85 18.94
C GLU A 37 0.51 6.47 20.30
N ALA A 38 -0.78 6.74 20.50
CA ALA A 38 -1.54 6.28 21.67
C ALA A 38 -1.63 4.75 21.78
N ALA A 39 -1.49 4.02 20.66
CA ALA A 39 -1.39 2.57 20.61
C ALA A 39 0.05 2.04 20.70
N GLY A 40 1.04 2.89 20.95
CA GLY A 40 2.46 2.53 21.00
C GLY A 40 3.10 2.24 19.63
N ILE A 41 2.40 2.51 18.53
CA ILE A 41 2.92 2.34 17.17
C ILE A 41 3.73 3.58 16.82
N ARG A 42 4.99 3.39 16.40
CA ARG A 42 5.85 4.49 15.97
C ARG A 42 5.29 5.12 14.69
N THR A 43 4.99 6.42 14.72
CA THR A 43 4.62 7.16 13.51
C THR A 43 5.83 7.86 12.89
N VAL A 44 5.83 8.01 11.56
CA VAL A 44 6.73 8.88 10.80
C VAL A 44 5.90 9.74 9.86
N ILE A 45 6.11 11.06 9.91
CA ILE A 45 5.46 12.01 9.00
C ILE A 45 6.26 12.10 7.71
N HIS A 46 5.65 11.67 6.60
CA HIS A 46 6.22 11.75 5.26
C HIS A 46 5.08 11.82 4.23
N GLU A 47 5.02 12.91 3.46
CA GLU A 47 4.08 13.09 2.36
C GLU A 47 4.20 11.95 1.33
N VAL A 48 3.08 11.34 0.94
CA VAL A 48 3.04 10.29 -0.09
C VAL A 48 2.16 10.77 -1.25
N PRO A 49 2.73 11.06 -2.43
CA PRO A 49 1.94 11.52 -3.56
C PRO A 49 0.99 10.40 -4.06
N LEU A 50 -0.29 10.71 -4.21
CA LEU A 50 -1.30 9.77 -4.71
C LEU A 50 -1.39 9.80 -6.25
N VAL A 51 -1.81 8.68 -6.84
CA VAL A 51 -2.11 8.56 -8.28
C VAL A 51 -3.57 8.16 -8.45
N TRP A 52 -4.46 9.15 -8.68
CA TRP A 52 -5.91 8.92 -8.82
C TRP A 52 -6.26 7.96 -9.96
N GLN A 53 -5.47 7.95 -11.03
CA GLN A 53 -5.65 6.99 -12.13
C GLN A 53 -5.48 5.52 -11.70
N MET A 54 -4.83 5.20 -10.57
CA MET A 54 -4.81 3.82 -10.09
C MET A 54 -6.23 3.34 -9.71
N PHE A 55 -7.05 4.20 -9.11
CA PHE A 55 -8.45 3.93 -8.79
C PHE A 55 -9.36 4.02 -10.02
N ASN A 56 -9.21 5.07 -10.85
CA ASN A 56 -9.97 5.24 -12.08
C ASN A 56 -9.05 5.37 -13.31
N PRO A 57 -8.65 4.23 -13.92
CA PRO A 57 -7.58 4.22 -14.92
C PRO A 57 -7.98 4.83 -16.27
N GLY A 58 -7.15 5.73 -16.77
CA GLY A 58 -7.20 6.28 -18.11
C GLY A 58 -6.16 5.68 -19.06
N PRO A 59 -6.12 6.13 -20.33
CA PRO A 59 -5.15 5.65 -21.32
C PRO A 59 -3.70 5.90 -20.90
N ASP A 60 -3.44 6.99 -20.17
CA ASP A 60 -2.09 7.48 -19.89
C ASP A 60 -1.55 7.10 -18.51
N LEU A 61 -2.30 6.34 -17.69
CA LEU A 61 -1.91 5.94 -16.32
C LEU A 61 -0.45 5.47 -16.24
N ARG A 62 -0.05 4.52 -17.09
CA ARG A 62 1.32 4.00 -17.08
C ARG A 62 2.36 5.08 -17.41
N GLN A 63 2.08 5.93 -18.39
CA GLN A 63 2.96 7.03 -18.80
C GLN A 63 3.06 8.10 -17.71
N GLU A 64 1.97 8.38 -17.00
CA GLU A 64 1.95 9.26 -15.83
C GLU A 64 2.88 8.71 -14.74
N VAL A 65 2.71 7.44 -14.35
CA VAL A 65 3.53 6.81 -13.31
C VAL A 65 5.00 6.74 -13.70
N GLU A 66 5.33 6.33 -14.93
CA GLU A 66 6.71 6.26 -15.42
C GLU A 66 7.35 7.67 -15.45
N ALA A 67 6.67 8.69 -15.96
CA ALA A 67 7.16 10.06 -15.97
C ALA A 67 7.26 10.71 -14.56
N ARG A 68 6.46 10.27 -13.59
CA ARG A 68 6.54 10.69 -12.18
C ARG A 68 7.70 10.02 -11.45
N LEU A 69 7.98 8.75 -11.76
CA LEU A 69 9.16 8.03 -11.27
C LEU A 69 10.45 8.66 -11.80
N ASP A 70 10.51 9.01 -13.09
CA ASP A 70 11.69 9.64 -13.70
C ASP A 70 11.96 11.07 -13.21
N ARG A 71 10.94 11.79 -12.73
CA ARG A 71 11.10 13.07 -11.99
C ARG A 71 11.55 12.90 -10.53
N GLY A 72 11.71 11.67 -10.06
CA GLY A 72 12.17 11.39 -8.70
C GLY A 72 11.12 11.52 -7.60
N GLU A 73 9.81 11.50 -7.91
CA GLU A 73 8.74 11.63 -6.88
C GLU A 73 8.77 10.51 -5.82
N HIS A 74 9.51 9.41 -6.08
CA HIS A 74 9.75 8.30 -5.16
C HIS A 74 11.07 8.38 -4.38
N GLU A 75 11.99 9.30 -4.70
CA GLU A 75 13.36 9.33 -4.15
C GLU A 75 13.39 9.64 -2.65
N ARG A 76 12.47 10.48 -2.16
CA ARG A 76 12.30 10.72 -0.71
C ARG A 76 11.88 9.44 0.03
N LEU A 77 11.02 8.61 -0.57
CA LEU A 77 10.62 7.33 -0.01
C LEU A 77 11.78 6.31 -0.03
N VAL A 78 12.65 6.33 -1.05
CA VAL A 78 13.88 5.50 -1.07
C VAL A 78 14.84 5.94 0.05
N ASN A 79 15.00 7.24 0.29
CA ASN A 79 15.76 7.75 1.45
C ASN A 79 15.15 7.26 2.78
N LEU A 80 13.83 7.40 2.95
CA LEU A 80 13.10 6.96 4.15
C LEU A 80 13.33 5.47 4.42
N LEU A 81 13.16 4.61 3.40
CA LEU A 81 13.41 3.18 3.51
C LEU A 81 14.87 2.88 3.86
N HIS A 82 15.83 3.67 3.39
CA HIS A 82 17.23 3.51 3.79
C HIS A 82 17.52 3.93 5.24
N MET A 83 16.79 4.89 5.81
CA MET A 83 16.96 5.30 7.20
C MET A 83 16.34 4.29 8.17
N HIS A 84 15.14 3.78 7.84
CA HIS A 84 14.37 2.90 8.73
C HIS A 84 14.62 1.39 8.52
N GLN A 85 15.14 0.98 7.36
CA GLN A 85 15.42 -0.41 6.98
C GLN A 85 14.33 -1.48 7.30
N PRO A 86 13.04 -1.25 6.98
CA PRO A 86 12.03 -2.29 7.12
C PRO A 86 12.32 -3.53 6.25
N ASP A 87 12.08 -4.72 6.82
CA ASP A 87 12.12 -5.99 6.08
C ASP A 87 10.93 -6.17 5.11
N LEU A 88 9.81 -5.46 5.35
CA LEU A 88 8.59 -5.50 4.56
C LEU A 88 7.99 -4.09 4.42
N VAL A 89 7.51 -3.72 3.24
CA VAL A 89 6.67 -2.54 3.05
C VAL A 89 5.22 -2.97 2.88
N VAL A 90 4.37 -2.56 3.83
CA VAL A 90 2.91 -2.65 3.72
C VAL A 90 2.40 -1.38 3.05
N VAL A 91 1.69 -1.52 1.93
CA VAL A 91 1.16 -0.39 1.15
C VAL A 91 -0.36 -0.42 1.25
N ASN A 92 -0.97 0.54 1.93
CA ASN A 92 -2.42 0.71 1.97
C ASN A 92 -2.93 1.52 0.76
N THR A 93 -4.21 1.36 0.39
CA THR A 93 -4.87 1.93 -0.80
C THR A 93 -4.25 1.58 -2.17
N CYS A 94 -5.11 1.37 -3.18
CA CYS A 94 -4.66 1.19 -4.57
C CYS A 94 -3.92 2.42 -5.13
N LEU A 95 -4.10 3.60 -4.54
CA LEU A 95 -3.51 4.87 -4.98
C LEU A 95 -2.00 4.98 -4.76
N ASN A 96 -1.41 4.19 -3.84
CA ASN A 96 -0.04 4.34 -3.36
C ASN A 96 1.00 3.55 -4.18
N VAL A 97 1.15 3.88 -5.47
CA VAL A 97 2.17 3.23 -6.33
C VAL A 97 3.62 3.58 -5.97
N PHE A 98 3.90 4.79 -5.46
CA PHE A 98 5.29 5.21 -5.19
C PHE A 98 5.95 4.51 -3.98
N PRO A 99 5.26 4.24 -2.85
CA PRO A 99 5.80 3.37 -1.80
C PRO A 99 6.18 1.97 -2.31
N ALA A 100 5.33 1.37 -3.15
CA ALA A 100 5.60 0.06 -3.76
C ALA A 100 6.82 0.12 -4.72
N ALA A 101 6.93 1.18 -5.53
CA ALA A 101 8.07 1.39 -6.42
C ALA A 101 9.39 1.66 -5.65
N ALA A 102 9.36 2.48 -4.59
CA ALA A 102 10.52 2.76 -3.75
C ALA A 102 11.01 1.50 -3.01
N ALA A 103 10.09 0.69 -2.49
CA ALA A 103 10.39 -0.63 -1.91
C ALA A 103 11.08 -1.54 -2.94
N ARG A 104 10.57 -1.56 -4.18
CA ARG A 104 11.15 -2.34 -5.28
C ARG A 104 12.57 -1.91 -5.65
N VAL A 105 12.86 -0.60 -5.67
CA VAL A 105 14.20 -0.02 -5.87
C VAL A 105 15.16 -0.42 -4.74
N ALA A 106 14.70 -0.41 -3.50
CA ALA A 106 15.43 -0.88 -2.33
C ALA A 106 15.60 -2.42 -2.25
N GLY A 107 14.87 -3.18 -3.07
CA GLY A 107 14.80 -4.63 -3.03
C GLY A 107 14.02 -5.20 -1.83
N VAL A 108 13.19 -4.38 -1.17
CA VAL A 108 12.32 -4.77 -0.06
C VAL A 108 11.02 -5.38 -0.62
N PRO A 109 10.51 -6.50 -0.07
CA PRO A 109 9.22 -7.06 -0.48
C PRO A 109 8.03 -6.16 -0.14
N VAL A 110 6.95 -6.32 -0.90
CA VAL A 110 5.75 -5.47 -0.82
C VAL A 110 4.48 -6.29 -0.62
N ALA A 111 3.74 -5.99 0.45
CA ALA A 111 2.36 -6.42 0.64
C ALA A 111 1.41 -5.24 0.36
N TRP A 112 0.72 -5.26 -0.77
CA TRP A 112 -0.14 -4.15 -1.21
C TRP A 112 -1.61 -4.43 -0.89
N PHE A 113 -2.14 -3.71 0.08
CA PHE A 113 -3.51 -3.76 0.54
C PHE A 113 -4.41 -2.85 -0.32
N VAL A 114 -5.54 -3.39 -0.76
CA VAL A 114 -6.52 -2.74 -1.65
C VAL A 114 -7.79 -2.50 -0.87
N THR A 115 -8.04 -1.24 -0.53
CA THR A 115 -9.16 -0.78 0.30
C THR A 115 -10.34 -0.23 -0.51
N GLU A 116 -10.19 -0.10 -1.83
CA GLU A 116 -11.18 0.47 -2.75
C GLU A 116 -11.48 -0.52 -3.90
N LYS A 117 -12.70 -0.48 -4.45
CA LYS A 117 -12.93 -1.12 -5.75
C LYS A 117 -12.32 -0.24 -6.85
N ILE A 118 -11.28 -0.74 -7.52
CA ILE A 118 -10.75 -0.15 -8.76
C ILE A 118 -11.86 -0.13 -9.82
N THR A 119 -12.04 1.00 -10.50
CA THR A 119 -13.03 1.16 -11.58
C THR A 119 -12.74 0.18 -12.72
N GLU A 120 -13.71 -0.67 -13.05
CA GLU A 120 -13.64 -1.60 -14.18
C GLU A 120 -13.96 -0.85 -15.49
N ASN A 121 -12.95 -0.60 -16.31
CA ASN A 121 -13.02 0.08 -17.60
C ASN A 121 -11.98 -0.49 -18.60
N ALA A 122 -11.85 0.10 -19.79
CA ALA A 122 -10.93 -0.38 -20.83
C ALA A 122 -9.42 -0.41 -20.44
N TRP A 123 -9.03 0.28 -19.37
CA TRP A 123 -7.66 0.49 -18.93
C TRP A 123 -7.33 -0.16 -17.58
N THR A 124 -8.26 -0.89 -16.94
CA THR A 124 -8.05 -1.57 -15.64
C THR A 124 -6.85 -2.53 -15.64
N SER A 125 -6.51 -3.10 -16.81
CA SER A 125 -5.29 -3.89 -17.01
C SER A 125 -3.99 -3.11 -16.73
N GLN A 126 -3.97 -1.78 -16.88
CA GLN A 126 -2.82 -0.93 -16.52
C GLN A 126 -2.58 -0.92 -15.02
N THR A 127 -3.60 -0.61 -14.20
CA THR A 127 -3.52 -0.67 -12.73
C THR A 127 -3.04 -2.05 -12.27
N VAL A 128 -3.67 -3.12 -12.78
CA VAL A 128 -3.33 -4.49 -12.40
C VAL A 128 -1.91 -4.88 -12.86
N SER A 129 -1.42 -4.35 -13.98
CA SER A 129 -0.03 -4.53 -14.43
C SER A 129 0.98 -3.81 -13.52
N LEU A 130 0.69 -2.57 -13.10
CA LEU A 130 1.52 -1.82 -12.15
C LEU A 130 1.57 -2.51 -10.79
N MET A 131 0.41 -2.89 -10.24
CA MET A 131 0.33 -3.64 -8.98
C MET A 131 1.12 -4.95 -9.05
N ASN A 132 0.97 -5.74 -10.11
CA ASN A 132 1.73 -6.98 -10.29
C ASN A 132 3.24 -6.76 -10.43
N SER A 133 3.69 -5.58 -10.88
CA SER A 133 5.11 -5.27 -11.10
C SER A 133 5.83 -4.89 -9.81
N TYR A 134 5.12 -4.27 -8.84
CA TYR A 134 5.69 -3.79 -7.59
C TYR A 134 5.30 -4.62 -6.35
N ALA A 135 4.13 -5.27 -6.32
CA ALA A 135 3.70 -6.11 -5.21
C ALA A 135 4.27 -7.54 -5.28
N ASP A 136 4.62 -8.11 -4.13
CA ASP A 136 4.81 -9.55 -3.95
C ASP A 136 3.50 -10.25 -3.57
N TRP A 137 2.72 -9.61 -2.69
CA TRP A 137 1.36 -10.02 -2.33
C TRP A 137 0.39 -8.87 -2.52
N ILE A 138 -0.83 -9.16 -2.97
CA ILE A 138 -1.91 -8.19 -3.09
C ILE A 138 -3.04 -8.64 -2.17
N VAL A 139 -3.46 -7.81 -1.22
CA VAL A 139 -4.43 -8.17 -0.18
C VAL A 139 -5.68 -7.33 -0.31
N GLY A 140 -6.80 -7.93 -0.70
CA GLY A 140 -8.08 -7.23 -0.84
C GLY A 140 -8.93 -7.33 0.41
N ILE A 141 -9.72 -6.29 0.68
CA ILE A 141 -10.69 -6.26 1.77
C ILE A 141 -12.02 -6.99 1.42
N SER A 142 -12.20 -7.38 0.17
CA SER A 142 -13.38 -8.10 -0.35
C SER A 142 -13.06 -8.82 -1.66
N GLU A 143 -13.92 -9.74 -2.10
CA GLU A 143 -13.83 -10.29 -3.46
C GLU A 143 -14.12 -9.22 -4.53
N THR A 144 -14.94 -8.21 -4.23
CA THR A 144 -15.16 -7.02 -5.06
C THR A 144 -13.85 -6.27 -5.34
N THR A 145 -12.98 -6.10 -4.33
CA THR A 145 -11.65 -5.48 -4.55
C THR A 145 -10.68 -6.39 -5.31
N LEU A 146 -10.76 -7.72 -5.14
CA LEU A 146 -9.87 -8.68 -5.80
C LEU A 146 -10.30 -9.05 -7.23
N ARG A 147 -11.58 -8.93 -7.56
CA ARG A 147 -12.15 -9.28 -8.87
C ARG A 147 -11.43 -8.59 -10.02
N PRO A 148 -11.21 -7.25 -10.04
CA PRO A 148 -10.46 -6.59 -11.10
C PRO A 148 -9.05 -7.19 -11.30
N ILE A 149 -8.35 -7.50 -10.21
CA ILE A 149 -6.99 -8.05 -10.22
C ILE A 149 -6.98 -9.47 -10.79
N ARG A 150 -7.87 -10.34 -10.30
CA ARG A 150 -7.99 -11.75 -10.70
C ARG A 150 -8.47 -11.90 -12.16
N MET A 151 -9.37 -11.05 -12.62
CA MET A 151 -9.92 -11.09 -13.98
C MET A 151 -8.95 -10.57 -15.04
N HIS A 152 -8.15 -9.54 -14.75
CA HIS A 152 -7.26 -8.91 -15.74
C HIS A 152 -5.84 -9.49 -15.78
N SER A 153 -5.40 -10.25 -14.77
CA SER A 153 -4.08 -10.91 -14.79
C SER A 153 -4.02 -12.16 -13.91
N GLN A 154 -3.78 -13.32 -14.52
CA GLN A 154 -3.53 -14.56 -13.78
C GLN A 154 -2.30 -14.46 -12.86
N ALA A 155 -1.27 -13.71 -13.28
CA ALA A 155 -0.06 -13.51 -12.47
C ALA A 155 -0.31 -12.62 -11.25
N ALA A 156 -1.19 -11.61 -11.37
CA ALA A 156 -1.62 -10.80 -10.24
C ALA A 156 -2.60 -11.57 -9.33
N GLY A 157 -3.52 -12.34 -9.92
CA GLY A 157 -4.44 -13.23 -9.21
C GLY A 157 -3.73 -14.31 -8.37
N ALA A 158 -2.58 -14.81 -8.82
CA ALA A 158 -1.73 -15.73 -8.06
C ALA A 158 -1.09 -15.08 -6.80
N LYS A 159 -1.11 -13.75 -6.70
CA LYS A 159 -0.67 -12.96 -5.52
C LYS A 159 -1.85 -12.49 -4.65
N ALA A 160 -3.10 -12.76 -5.06
CA ALA A 160 -4.29 -12.12 -4.52
C ALA A 160 -4.89 -12.87 -3.32
N HIS A 161 -4.64 -12.35 -2.12
CA HIS A 161 -5.15 -12.84 -0.83
C HIS A 161 -6.33 -12.00 -0.34
N LEU A 162 -7.24 -12.62 0.42
CA LEU A 162 -8.43 -11.97 0.99
C LEU A 162 -8.25 -11.79 2.50
N LEU A 163 -8.24 -10.54 2.98
CA LEU A 163 -8.26 -10.22 4.41
C LEU A 163 -9.29 -9.09 4.65
N PRO A 164 -10.55 -9.44 4.93
CA PRO A 164 -11.61 -8.45 5.14
C PRO A 164 -11.40 -7.63 6.41
N PRO A 165 -12.00 -6.44 6.54
CA PRO A 165 -11.97 -5.64 7.75
C PRO A 165 -12.69 -6.32 8.92
N THR A 166 -12.43 -5.83 10.13
CA THR A 166 -12.99 -6.32 11.39
C THR A 166 -13.06 -5.19 12.42
N TRP A 167 -13.54 -5.49 13.62
CA TRP A 167 -13.64 -4.59 14.77
C TRP A 167 -13.06 -5.25 16.02
N ARG A 168 -12.87 -4.47 17.08
CA ARG A 168 -12.63 -4.94 18.44
C ARG A 168 -13.86 -4.57 19.26
N LEU A 169 -14.59 -5.57 19.74
CA LEU A 169 -15.90 -5.36 20.38
C LEU A 169 -15.76 -4.54 21.68
N GLU A 170 -14.64 -4.69 22.37
CA GLU A 170 -14.28 -3.99 23.59
C GLU A 170 -14.08 -2.49 23.35
N GLU A 171 -13.56 -2.10 22.17
CA GLU A 171 -13.42 -0.70 21.77
C GLU A 171 -14.78 -0.03 21.49
N LEU A 172 -15.84 -0.83 21.27
CA LEU A 172 -17.21 -0.36 20.99
C LEU A 172 -18.14 -0.34 22.21
N ARG A 173 -17.73 -0.88 23.36
CA ARG A 173 -18.48 -0.83 24.64
C ARG A 173 -19.93 -1.35 24.57
N PRO A 174 -20.15 -2.66 24.29
CA PRO A 174 -21.49 -3.26 24.20
C PRO A 174 -22.38 -3.04 25.44
N GLU A 175 -21.78 -2.87 26.62
CA GLU A 175 -22.45 -2.52 27.87
C GLU A 175 -23.10 -1.13 27.86
N GLU A 176 -22.60 -0.17 27.08
CA GLU A 176 -23.20 1.16 26.94
C GLU A 176 -24.32 1.22 25.88
N TRP A 177 -24.46 0.21 25.01
CA TRP A 177 -25.39 0.27 23.86
C TRP A 177 -26.88 0.45 24.26
N PRO A 178 -27.43 -0.19 25.32
CA PRO A 178 -28.80 0.06 25.75
C PRO A 178 -29.01 1.51 26.19
N TYR A 179 -28.05 2.07 26.94
CA TYR A 179 -28.07 3.47 27.38
C TYR A 179 -28.01 4.44 26.18
N HIS A 180 -27.11 4.21 25.22
CA HIS A 180 -27.04 5.02 23.99
C HIS A 180 -28.31 4.91 23.14
N ARG A 181 -28.96 3.73 23.10
CA ARG A 181 -30.28 3.55 22.45
C ARG A 181 -31.35 4.41 23.10
N GLU A 182 -31.48 4.37 24.43
CA GLU A 182 -32.49 5.15 25.16
C GLU A 182 -32.23 6.66 25.05
N LEU A 183 -31.01 7.10 25.37
CA LEU A 183 -30.60 8.50 25.29
C LEU A 183 -30.84 9.08 23.88
N ARG A 184 -30.34 8.40 22.84
CA ARG A 184 -30.44 8.92 21.47
C ARG A 184 -31.88 8.89 20.94
N ARG A 185 -32.71 7.91 21.33
CA ARG A 185 -34.14 7.91 20.97
C ARG A 185 -34.90 9.03 21.68
N LEU A 186 -34.54 9.37 22.92
CA LEU A 186 -35.07 10.53 23.64
C LEU A 186 -34.67 11.85 22.97
N GLU A 187 -33.38 12.06 22.63
CA GLU A 187 -32.88 13.23 21.90
C GLU A 187 -33.54 13.44 20.53
N LEU A 188 -33.92 12.33 19.88
CA LEU A 188 -34.62 12.32 18.59
C LEU A 188 -36.15 12.33 18.73
N GLY A 189 -36.71 12.30 19.95
CA GLY A 189 -38.16 12.30 20.21
C GLY A 189 -38.91 11.05 19.73
N ILE A 190 -38.22 9.91 19.61
CA ILE A 190 -38.75 8.65 19.06
C ILE A 190 -39.44 7.85 20.17
N ARG A 191 -40.72 7.54 19.99
CA ARG A 191 -41.51 6.80 20.98
C ARG A 191 -41.17 5.30 21.00
N ALA A 192 -41.57 4.61 22.07
CA ALA A 192 -41.33 3.17 22.24
C ALA A 192 -41.97 2.32 21.11
N GLY A 193 -43.15 2.72 20.63
CA GLY A 193 -43.84 2.07 19.50
C GLY A 193 -43.52 2.62 18.11
N GLU A 194 -42.56 3.55 17.98
CA GLU A 194 -42.14 4.09 16.68
C GLU A 194 -40.88 3.37 16.16
N ARG A 195 -40.82 3.09 14.85
CA ARG A 195 -39.66 2.44 14.21
C ARG A 195 -38.72 3.49 13.61
N LEU A 196 -37.44 3.45 13.99
CA LEU A 196 -36.42 4.36 13.47
C LEU A 196 -35.61 3.70 12.36
N ILE A 197 -35.73 4.24 11.14
CA ILE A 197 -34.98 3.79 9.95
C ILE A 197 -33.88 4.80 9.64
N GLY A 198 -32.63 4.33 9.66
CA GLY A 198 -31.44 5.15 9.42
C GLY A 198 -30.93 5.09 7.99
N TYR A 199 -30.40 6.21 7.53
CA TYR A 199 -29.40 6.34 6.45
C TYR A 199 -28.15 6.95 7.07
N ILE A 200 -26.98 6.36 6.85
CA ILE A 200 -25.71 6.82 7.43
C ILE A 200 -24.64 6.87 6.34
N SER A 201 -23.98 8.02 6.20
CA SER A 201 -22.78 8.24 5.38
C SER A 201 -21.88 9.28 6.05
N SER A 202 -20.56 9.26 5.79
CA SER A 202 -19.66 10.35 6.21
C SER A 202 -20.04 11.70 5.59
N SER A 203 -20.49 11.66 4.33
CA SER A 203 -20.84 12.83 3.53
C SER A 203 -22.02 12.55 2.59
N LEU A 204 -22.79 13.57 2.25
CA LEU A 204 -24.00 13.45 1.45
C LEU A 204 -23.71 13.76 -0.02
N HIS A 205 -23.69 12.71 -0.84
CA HIS A 205 -23.45 12.74 -2.29
C HIS A 205 -24.42 11.80 -3.02
N GLU A 206 -24.66 12.07 -4.31
CA GLU A 206 -25.60 11.32 -5.15
C GLU A 206 -25.27 9.82 -5.23
N GLU A 207 -23.98 9.46 -5.34
CA GLU A 207 -23.47 8.08 -5.38
C GLU A 207 -23.81 7.23 -4.13
N LYS A 208 -24.10 7.86 -2.99
CA LYS A 208 -24.52 7.18 -1.75
C LYS A 208 -26.03 6.99 -1.65
N GLY A 209 -26.81 7.57 -2.56
CA GLY A 209 -28.23 7.26 -2.76
C GLY A 209 -29.20 7.90 -1.77
N LEU A 210 -28.89 9.09 -1.22
CA LEU A 210 -29.80 9.81 -0.32
C LEU A 210 -31.19 10.04 -0.95
N GLU A 211 -31.23 10.39 -2.23
CA GLU A 211 -32.47 10.58 -3.00
C GLU A 211 -33.28 9.27 -3.13
N HIS A 212 -32.59 8.11 -3.24
CA HIS A 212 -33.23 6.79 -3.22
C HIS A 212 -33.76 6.45 -1.82
N PHE A 213 -33.03 6.80 -0.75
CA PHE A 213 -33.53 6.70 0.62
C PHE A 213 -34.77 7.56 0.85
N VAL A 214 -34.77 8.83 0.41
CA VAL A 214 -35.92 9.73 0.55
C VAL A 214 -37.13 9.22 -0.25
N THR A 215 -36.90 8.70 -1.46
CA THR A 215 -37.96 8.14 -2.31
C THR A 215 -38.60 6.91 -1.66
N MET A 216 -37.79 5.95 -1.19
CA MET A 216 -38.26 4.80 -0.42
C MET A 216 -39.00 5.23 0.85
N ALA A 217 -38.39 6.14 1.63
CA ALA A 217 -38.93 6.58 2.90
C ALA A 217 -40.27 7.32 2.75
N ALA A 218 -40.49 8.03 1.64
CA ALA A 218 -41.77 8.64 1.33
C ALA A 218 -42.90 7.60 1.19
N GLU A 219 -42.65 6.49 0.50
CA GLU A 219 -43.64 5.42 0.33
C GLU A 219 -43.89 4.68 1.66
N VAL A 220 -42.81 4.30 2.35
CA VAL A 220 -42.88 3.64 3.67
C VAL A 220 -43.60 4.54 4.68
N ALA A 221 -43.39 5.86 4.62
CA ALA A 221 -44.10 6.82 5.45
C ALA A 221 -45.62 6.80 5.20
N LEU A 222 -46.05 6.75 3.93
CA LEU A 222 -47.48 6.66 3.59
C LEU A 222 -48.10 5.33 4.04
N ARG A 223 -47.38 4.22 3.88
CA ARG A 223 -47.87 2.87 4.23
C ARG A 223 -47.79 2.56 5.73
N ARG A 224 -46.87 3.16 6.50
CA ARG A 224 -46.65 2.90 7.93
C ARG A 224 -46.52 4.23 8.72
N PRO A 225 -47.57 4.69 9.44
CA PRO A 225 -47.57 6.01 10.09
C PRO A 225 -46.57 6.15 11.25
N HIS A 226 -46.27 5.06 11.95
CA HIS A 226 -45.36 5.03 13.12
C HIS A 226 -43.86 4.94 12.76
N THR A 227 -43.50 5.00 11.47
CA THR A 227 -42.11 4.99 11.02
C THR A 227 -41.49 6.40 11.03
N ARG A 228 -40.26 6.50 11.51
CA ARG A 228 -39.41 7.70 11.59
C ARG A 228 -38.12 7.46 10.80
N PHE A 229 -37.57 8.51 10.20
CA PHE A 229 -36.42 8.43 9.31
C PHE A 229 -35.30 9.37 9.77
N LEU A 230 -34.08 8.85 9.88
CA LEU A 230 -32.90 9.60 10.30
C LEU A 230 -31.83 9.58 9.20
N ILE A 231 -31.43 10.76 8.75
CA ILE A 231 -30.36 10.95 7.77
C ILE A 231 -29.13 11.47 8.52
N VAL A 232 -28.05 10.70 8.53
CA VAL A 232 -26.78 11.10 9.14
C VAL A 232 -25.70 11.26 8.07
N GLY A 233 -25.08 12.43 8.05
CA GLY A 233 -23.93 12.73 7.20
C GLY A 233 -23.72 14.22 7.00
N ASN A 234 -22.48 14.60 6.69
CA ASN A 234 -22.14 16.01 6.46
C ASN A 234 -22.61 16.45 5.07
N VAL A 235 -23.24 17.63 5.00
CA VAL A 235 -23.62 18.23 3.71
C VAL A 235 -22.34 18.70 3.00
N THR A 236 -22.11 18.14 1.82
CA THR A 236 -20.96 18.40 0.96
C THR A 236 -21.36 18.87 -0.44
N ASP A 237 -22.62 18.63 -0.81
CA ASP A 237 -23.30 19.26 -1.94
C ASP A 237 -24.63 19.84 -1.43
N GLU A 238 -24.64 21.15 -1.19
CA GLU A 238 -25.82 21.91 -0.74
C GLU A 238 -26.97 21.86 -1.76
N ALA A 239 -26.66 21.79 -3.06
CA ALA A 239 -27.68 21.71 -4.10
C ALA A 239 -28.36 20.33 -4.10
N TYR A 240 -27.60 19.24 -3.93
CA TYR A 240 -28.14 17.89 -3.77
C TYR A 240 -28.94 17.73 -2.47
N PHE A 241 -28.41 18.21 -1.35
CA PHE A 241 -29.12 18.16 -0.07
C PHE A 241 -30.40 19.01 -0.10
N THR A 242 -30.39 20.14 -0.80
CA THR A 242 -31.59 20.97 -1.05
C THR A 242 -32.62 20.24 -1.93
N ARG A 243 -32.21 19.50 -2.98
CA ARG A 243 -33.12 18.65 -3.78
C ARG A 243 -33.83 17.63 -2.87
N CYS A 244 -33.05 16.85 -2.12
CA CYS A 244 -33.57 15.85 -1.17
C CYS A 244 -34.50 16.49 -0.12
N SER A 245 -34.12 17.64 0.43
CA SER A 245 -34.90 18.37 1.45
C SER A 245 -36.18 19.00 0.90
N ASN A 246 -36.24 19.32 -0.40
CA ASN A 246 -37.47 19.73 -1.08
C ASN A 246 -38.39 18.52 -1.31
N GLN A 247 -37.84 17.37 -1.73
CA GLN A 247 -38.58 16.13 -1.90
C GLN A 247 -39.22 15.66 -0.58
N ILE A 248 -38.46 15.66 0.53
CA ILE A 248 -38.97 15.35 1.88
C ILE A 248 -40.18 16.25 2.22
N ARG A 249 -40.11 17.55 1.95
CA ARG A 249 -41.22 18.49 2.19
C ARG A 249 -42.44 18.20 1.31
N ALA A 250 -42.23 17.83 0.04
CA ALA A 250 -43.31 17.49 -0.89
C ALA A 250 -44.13 16.25 -0.47
N THR A 251 -43.57 15.36 0.37
CA THR A 251 -44.31 14.18 0.89
C THR A 251 -45.46 14.52 1.85
N GLY A 252 -45.52 15.75 2.36
CA GLY A 252 -46.36 16.12 3.53
C GLY A 252 -45.94 15.46 4.85
N CYS A 253 -44.98 14.52 4.82
CA CYS A 253 -44.55 13.70 5.96
C CYS A 253 -43.26 14.21 6.63
N GLY A 254 -42.79 15.41 6.27
CA GLY A 254 -41.48 15.95 6.68
C GLY A 254 -41.19 15.91 8.19
N ALA A 255 -42.20 16.05 9.05
CA ALA A 255 -42.07 15.93 10.52
C ALA A 255 -41.72 14.50 11.02
N ARG A 256 -41.56 13.53 10.12
CA ARG A 256 -41.05 12.18 10.39
C ARG A 256 -39.60 11.97 9.95
N PHE A 257 -38.99 12.96 9.29
CA PHE A 257 -37.59 12.96 8.87
C PHE A 257 -36.76 13.87 9.79
N GLN A 258 -35.55 13.44 10.14
CA GLN A 258 -34.54 14.27 10.78
C GLN A 258 -33.21 14.13 10.06
N TRP A 259 -32.45 15.22 9.98
CA TRP A 259 -31.06 15.22 9.54
C TRP A 259 -30.14 15.56 10.70
N ARG A 260 -28.95 14.95 10.74
CA ARG A 260 -27.84 15.26 11.65
C ARG A 260 -26.51 15.22 10.88
N SER A 261 -25.54 16.02 11.31
CA SER A 261 -24.14 15.88 10.89
C SER A 261 -23.58 14.50 11.26
N PHE A 262 -22.46 14.11 10.64
CA PHE A 262 -21.85 12.81 10.88
C PHE A 262 -21.36 12.63 12.33
N GLU A 263 -21.79 11.55 12.98
CA GLU A 263 -21.29 11.10 14.29
C GLU A 263 -20.13 10.10 14.07
N PRO A 264 -18.88 10.45 14.40
CA PRO A 264 -17.73 9.54 14.25
C PRO A 264 -17.76 8.33 15.21
N ARG A 265 -18.53 8.45 16.31
CA ARG A 265 -18.74 7.41 17.33
C ARG A 265 -20.03 6.63 17.09
N ILE A 266 -19.90 5.64 16.22
CA ILE A 266 -20.98 4.77 15.75
C ILE A 266 -21.76 4.11 16.91
N GLU A 267 -21.09 3.81 18.02
CA GLU A 267 -21.67 3.22 19.23
C GLU A 267 -22.69 4.12 19.93
N ARG A 268 -22.69 5.42 19.63
CA ARG A 268 -23.64 6.42 20.15
C ARG A 268 -24.82 6.68 19.24
N LEU A 269 -24.93 5.99 18.11
CA LEU A 269 -25.91 6.27 17.06
C LEU A 269 -26.63 5.00 16.60
N PHE A 270 -25.86 3.99 16.17
CA PHE A 270 -26.44 2.77 15.60
C PHE A 270 -27.37 2.03 16.56
N PRO A 271 -27.11 1.93 17.90
CA PRO A 271 -28.07 1.32 18.83
C PRO A 271 -29.46 1.97 18.85
N ALA A 272 -29.62 3.21 18.41
CA ALA A 272 -30.93 3.89 18.37
C ALA A 272 -31.86 3.35 17.27
N LEU A 273 -31.28 2.82 16.18
CA LEU A 273 -31.99 2.37 15.00
C LEU A 273 -32.79 1.08 15.27
N ASP A 274 -33.89 0.91 14.56
CA ASP A 274 -34.52 -0.41 14.37
C ASP A 274 -34.08 -1.04 13.05
N MET A 275 -33.82 -0.19 12.05
CA MET A 275 -33.37 -0.59 10.71
C MET A 275 -32.39 0.44 10.13
N LEU A 276 -31.49 -0.01 9.26
CA LEU A 276 -30.58 0.77 8.44
C LEU A 276 -30.84 0.47 6.96
N VAL A 277 -30.83 1.49 6.11
CA VAL A 277 -30.89 1.32 4.65
C VAL A 277 -29.61 1.89 4.03
N VAL A 278 -28.94 1.09 3.19
CA VAL A 278 -27.69 1.45 2.51
C VAL A 278 -27.88 1.42 0.98
N PRO A 279 -28.43 2.48 0.37
CA PRO A 279 -28.81 2.52 -1.03
C PRO A 279 -27.66 2.99 -1.94
N SER A 280 -26.42 2.52 -1.72
CA SER A 280 -25.28 3.02 -2.50
C SER A 280 -25.35 2.57 -3.96
N LEU A 281 -25.16 3.54 -4.87
CA LEU A 281 -25.20 3.33 -6.32
C LEU A 281 -23.83 2.89 -6.85
N ILE A 282 -22.73 3.30 -6.19
CA ILE A 282 -21.39 2.77 -6.46
C ILE A 282 -21.19 1.39 -5.81
N ASP A 283 -20.24 0.61 -6.31
CA ASP A 283 -19.84 -0.64 -5.64
C ASP A 283 -18.95 -0.31 -4.44
N GLU A 284 -19.40 -0.63 -3.23
CA GLU A 284 -18.58 -0.40 -2.03
C GLU A 284 -17.39 -1.36 -1.98
N GLY A 285 -16.25 -0.87 -1.48
CA GLY A 285 -15.05 -1.70 -1.29
C GLY A 285 -15.26 -2.87 -0.32
N PHE A 286 -16.11 -2.70 0.70
CA PHE A 286 -16.50 -3.77 1.63
C PHE A 286 -17.92 -3.61 2.21
N GLY A 287 -18.45 -2.39 2.29
CA GLY A 287 -19.79 -2.17 2.86
C GLY A 287 -19.82 -2.08 4.39
N LEU A 288 -18.79 -1.45 5.00
CA LEU A 288 -18.66 -1.28 6.46
C LEU A 288 -19.98 -0.86 7.14
N THR A 289 -20.71 0.11 6.59
CA THR A 289 -21.96 0.62 7.20
C THR A 289 -23.04 -0.46 7.36
N ALA A 290 -23.12 -1.43 6.45
CA ALA A 290 -24.03 -2.57 6.60
C ALA A 290 -23.55 -3.55 7.68
N ALA A 291 -22.23 -3.80 7.76
CA ALA A 291 -21.64 -4.60 8.83
C ALA A 291 -21.83 -3.93 10.21
N GLU A 292 -21.65 -2.61 10.32
CA GLU A 292 -21.95 -1.81 11.50
C GLU A 292 -23.45 -1.94 11.88
N GLY A 293 -24.37 -1.83 10.92
CA GLY A 293 -25.81 -2.05 11.13
C GLY A 293 -26.13 -3.42 11.75
N LEU A 294 -25.58 -4.49 11.19
CA LEU A 294 -25.75 -5.86 11.67
C LEU A 294 -25.07 -6.07 13.04
N LEU A 295 -23.90 -5.47 13.27
CA LEU A 295 -23.14 -5.56 14.52
C LEU A 295 -23.90 -4.92 15.68
N PHE A 296 -24.44 -3.71 15.50
CA PHE A 296 -25.29 -3.07 16.49
C PHE A 296 -26.69 -3.70 16.59
N GLY A 297 -27.03 -4.66 15.72
CA GLY A 297 -28.28 -5.41 15.76
C GLY A 297 -29.48 -4.60 15.27
N ALA A 298 -29.28 -3.79 14.23
CA ALA A 298 -30.37 -3.25 13.42
C ALA A 298 -30.69 -4.20 12.26
N ASP A 299 -31.92 -4.13 11.75
CA ASP A 299 -32.24 -4.71 10.44
C ASP A 299 -31.51 -3.96 9.33
N VAL A 300 -31.06 -4.63 8.26
CA VAL A 300 -30.35 -3.97 7.16
C VAL A 300 -31.00 -4.30 5.82
N VAL A 301 -31.28 -3.25 5.03
CA VAL A 301 -31.67 -3.34 3.61
C VAL A 301 -30.62 -2.60 2.79
N ALA A 302 -30.16 -3.16 1.66
CA ALA A 302 -29.12 -2.54 0.84
C ALA A 302 -29.34 -2.76 -0.66
N TYR A 303 -28.61 -1.99 -1.48
CA TYR A 303 -28.47 -2.33 -2.89
C TYR A 303 -27.40 -3.42 -3.12
N ARG A 304 -27.55 -4.19 -4.20
CA ARG A 304 -26.53 -5.10 -4.74
C ARG A 304 -25.33 -4.30 -5.25
N ALA A 305 -24.42 -3.96 -4.35
CA ALA A 305 -23.43 -2.91 -4.53
C ALA A 305 -22.04 -3.30 -3.99
N GLY A 306 -21.35 -4.15 -4.74
CA GLY A 306 -20.01 -4.64 -4.38
C GLY A 306 -20.00 -5.36 -3.05
N GLY A 307 -19.15 -4.92 -2.12
CA GLY A 307 -19.02 -5.50 -0.79
C GLY A 307 -20.32 -5.52 0.03
N LEU A 308 -21.27 -4.61 -0.24
CA LEU A 308 -22.60 -4.67 0.41
C LEU A 308 -23.36 -5.96 0.08
N GLU A 309 -23.23 -6.47 -1.15
CA GLU A 309 -23.81 -7.76 -1.52
C GLU A 309 -23.05 -8.92 -0.86
N GLU A 310 -21.71 -8.86 -0.79
CA GLU A 310 -20.90 -9.88 -0.10
C GLU A 310 -21.27 -10.00 1.40
N ILE A 311 -21.35 -8.87 2.13
CA ILE A 311 -21.75 -8.83 3.53
C ILE A 311 -23.13 -9.46 3.72
N MET A 312 -24.11 -9.01 2.94
CA MET A 312 -25.51 -9.44 3.09
C MET A 312 -25.71 -10.91 2.69
N LEU A 313 -24.98 -11.42 1.69
CA LEU A 313 -24.98 -12.84 1.35
C LEU A 313 -24.26 -13.69 2.42
N ALA A 314 -23.13 -13.22 2.96
CA ALA A 314 -22.34 -13.96 3.96
C ALA A 314 -23.08 -14.19 5.28
N VAL A 315 -24.01 -13.31 5.65
CA VAL A 315 -24.88 -13.48 6.84
C VAL A 315 -26.25 -14.09 6.52
N GLY A 316 -26.49 -14.56 5.28
CA GLY A 316 -27.76 -15.14 4.85
C GLY A 316 -28.89 -14.15 4.61
N HIS A 317 -28.61 -12.84 4.66
CA HIS A 317 -29.56 -11.74 4.48
C HIS A 317 -29.78 -11.33 2.99
N GLY A 318 -29.47 -12.21 2.04
CA GLY A 318 -29.58 -11.94 0.59
C GLY A 318 -30.99 -11.60 0.07
N ALA A 319 -32.03 -11.87 0.85
CA ALA A 319 -33.41 -11.44 0.61
C ALA A 319 -33.58 -9.91 0.78
N TRP A 320 -32.82 -9.29 1.68
CA TRP A 320 -32.89 -7.85 1.98
C TRP A 320 -32.02 -6.98 1.05
N LEU A 321 -31.74 -7.51 -0.15
CA LEU A 321 -31.04 -6.84 -1.25
C LEU A 321 -32.01 -6.48 -2.39
N ALA A 322 -32.04 -5.19 -2.73
CA ALA A 322 -32.68 -4.66 -3.93
C ALA A 322 -31.64 -4.37 -5.03
N ASP A 323 -32.08 -4.22 -6.28
CA ASP A 323 -31.18 -3.91 -7.39
C ASP A 323 -30.90 -2.40 -7.45
N LYS A 324 -29.70 -2.02 -7.90
CA LYS A 324 -29.25 -0.61 -7.89
C LYS A 324 -30.22 0.31 -8.64
N GLY A 325 -30.62 1.38 -7.96
CA GLY A 325 -31.55 2.37 -8.47
C GLY A 325 -33.02 2.07 -8.20
N ASP A 326 -33.37 0.84 -7.82
CA ASP A 326 -34.76 0.44 -7.52
C ASP A 326 -35.18 0.93 -6.12
N ALA A 327 -35.70 2.16 -6.04
CA ALA A 327 -36.19 2.71 -4.77
C ALA A 327 -37.49 2.03 -4.28
N ALA A 328 -38.27 1.42 -5.18
CA ALA A 328 -39.49 0.68 -4.83
C ALA A 328 -39.14 -0.69 -4.23
N GLY A 329 -38.18 -1.42 -4.82
CA GLY A 329 -37.66 -2.67 -4.25
C GLY A 329 -37.00 -2.48 -2.88
N LEU A 330 -36.44 -1.30 -2.58
CA LEU A 330 -36.06 -0.95 -1.19
C LEU A 330 -37.29 -0.81 -0.29
N ALA A 331 -38.34 -0.10 -0.74
CA ALA A 331 -39.56 0.10 0.04
C ALA A 331 -40.26 -1.22 0.37
N ASP A 332 -40.42 -2.13 -0.61
CA ASP A 332 -41.04 -3.44 -0.39
C ASP A 332 -40.28 -4.27 0.66
N ARG A 333 -38.94 -4.32 0.62
CA ARG A 333 -38.15 -5.06 1.62
C ARG A 333 -38.14 -4.40 2.99
N VAL A 334 -38.14 -3.06 3.04
CA VAL A 334 -38.34 -2.32 4.30
C VAL A 334 -39.71 -2.65 4.90
N LEU A 335 -40.76 -2.76 4.09
CA LEU A 335 -42.12 -3.06 4.56
C LEU A 335 -42.28 -4.51 5.00
N GLU A 336 -41.72 -5.47 4.26
CA GLU A 336 -41.67 -6.90 4.64
C GLU A 336 -40.99 -7.09 6.02
N LEU A 337 -39.91 -6.34 6.29
CA LEU A 337 -39.24 -6.31 7.59
C LEU A 337 -40.04 -5.59 8.67
N LEU A 338 -40.77 -4.52 8.34
CA LEU A 338 -41.65 -3.80 9.30
C LEU A 338 -42.90 -4.60 9.68
N ASP A 339 -43.38 -5.47 8.79
CA ASP A 339 -44.55 -6.32 8.97
C ASP A 339 -44.21 -7.69 9.63
N SER A 340 -42.92 -7.97 9.83
CA SER A 340 -42.44 -9.14 10.57
C SER A 340 -42.81 -9.05 12.06
N ASP A 341 -43.13 -10.19 12.68
CA ASP A 341 -43.44 -10.23 14.12
C ASP A 341 -42.22 -9.88 14.99
N ALA A 342 -42.46 -9.42 16.22
CA ALA A 342 -41.41 -8.90 17.09
C ALA A 342 -40.37 -9.95 17.54
N ALA A 343 -40.77 -11.22 17.70
CA ALA A 343 -39.89 -12.29 18.12
C ALA A 343 -39.07 -12.83 16.94
N GLY A 344 -39.71 -13.02 15.78
CA GLY A 344 -39.04 -13.34 14.52
C GLY A 344 -38.04 -12.28 14.11
N ALA A 345 -38.36 -10.99 14.28
CA ALA A 345 -37.46 -9.89 14.02
C ALA A 345 -36.25 -9.88 14.96
N GLU A 346 -36.43 -10.11 16.27
CA GLU A 346 -35.30 -10.16 17.21
C GLU A 346 -34.40 -11.38 16.97
N GLY A 347 -34.98 -12.57 16.81
CA GLY A 347 -34.21 -13.78 16.49
C GLY A 347 -33.41 -13.64 15.19
N ARG A 348 -33.97 -12.99 14.17
CA ARG A 348 -33.29 -12.70 12.90
C ARG A 348 -32.15 -11.68 13.06
N ARG A 349 -32.30 -10.64 13.90
CA ARG A 349 -31.21 -9.69 14.21
C ARG A 349 -30.09 -10.34 15.02
N GLN A 350 -30.42 -11.16 16.00
CA GLN A 350 -29.44 -11.94 16.77
C GLN A 350 -28.67 -12.92 15.88
N ALA A 351 -29.36 -13.65 14.99
CA ALA A 351 -28.74 -14.56 14.02
C ALA A 351 -27.86 -13.83 13.00
N GLY A 352 -28.30 -12.66 12.51
CA GLY A 352 -27.51 -11.80 11.63
C GLY A 352 -26.21 -11.32 12.28
N ARG A 353 -26.28 -10.81 13.53
CA ARG A 353 -25.09 -10.42 14.32
C ARG A 353 -24.13 -11.59 14.55
N ALA A 354 -24.66 -12.75 14.96
CA ALA A 354 -23.84 -13.94 15.21
C ALA A 354 -23.15 -14.45 13.93
N SER A 355 -23.84 -14.41 12.79
CA SER A 355 -23.29 -14.78 11.48
C SER A 355 -22.21 -13.78 11.03
N LEU A 356 -22.42 -12.48 11.27
CA LEU A 356 -21.45 -11.43 10.98
C LEU A 356 -20.16 -11.63 11.81
N GLU A 357 -20.26 -11.87 13.12
CA GLU A 357 -19.11 -12.12 14.00
C GLU A 357 -18.36 -13.40 13.59
N ALA A 358 -19.08 -14.48 13.25
CA ALA A 358 -18.47 -15.73 12.77
C ALA A 358 -17.69 -15.55 11.44
N ALA A 359 -18.19 -14.68 10.56
CA ALA A 359 -17.60 -14.42 9.24
C ALA A 359 -16.47 -13.38 9.27
N TYR A 360 -16.62 -12.29 10.03
CA TYR A 360 -15.79 -11.08 9.96
C TYR A 360 -15.30 -10.55 11.32
N GLY A 361 -15.73 -11.14 12.44
CA GLY A 361 -15.26 -10.80 13.78
C GLY A 361 -13.77 -11.07 14.01
N ILE A 362 -13.23 -10.62 15.14
CA ILE A 362 -11.77 -10.50 15.35
C ILE A 362 -11.04 -11.86 15.24
N GLU A 363 -11.64 -12.95 15.70
CA GLU A 363 -11.06 -14.30 15.55
C GLU A 363 -11.22 -14.87 14.13
N ALA A 364 -12.20 -14.42 13.37
CA ALA A 364 -12.30 -14.69 11.94
C ALA A 364 -11.26 -13.89 11.13
N TYR A 365 -10.90 -12.69 11.60
CA TYR A 365 -9.79 -11.91 11.07
C TYR A 365 -8.44 -12.55 11.35
N ARG A 366 -8.12 -12.83 12.62
CA ARG A 366 -6.85 -13.44 13.06
C ARG A 366 -6.58 -14.79 12.40
N ARG A 367 -7.62 -15.61 12.22
CA ARG A 367 -7.56 -16.89 11.47
C ARG A 367 -7.14 -16.73 10.01
N ARG A 368 -7.43 -15.58 9.37
CA ARG A 368 -7.00 -15.25 8.00
C ARG A 368 -5.64 -14.53 7.98
N LEU A 369 -5.38 -13.63 8.94
CA LEU A 369 -4.13 -12.87 9.04
C LEU A 369 -2.93 -13.77 9.38
N ARG A 370 -3.05 -14.69 10.34
CA ARG A 370 -1.95 -15.54 10.84
C ARG A 370 -1.09 -16.16 9.72
N PRO A 371 -1.63 -16.96 8.77
CA PRO A 371 -0.82 -17.55 7.69
C PRO A 371 -0.29 -16.53 6.67
N LEU A 372 -0.86 -15.32 6.61
CA LEU A 372 -0.29 -14.22 5.80
C LEU A 372 0.89 -13.58 6.53
N ALA A 373 0.76 -13.29 7.83
CA ALA A 373 1.82 -12.70 8.65
C ALA A 373 3.03 -13.64 8.79
N GLU A 374 2.80 -14.93 9.05
CA GLU A 374 3.84 -15.97 9.05
C GLU A 374 4.58 -16.01 7.70
N ARG A 375 3.84 -15.99 6.59
CA ARG A 375 4.41 -15.97 5.23
C ARG A 375 5.19 -14.69 4.92
N PHE A 376 4.67 -13.53 5.32
CA PHE A 376 5.35 -12.25 5.15
C PHE A 376 6.67 -12.24 5.93
N TYR A 377 6.68 -12.72 7.17
CA TYR A 377 7.87 -12.86 8.00
C TYR A 377 8.91 -13.78 7.36
N ASP A 378 8.52 -15.01 6.97
CA ASP A 378 9.46 -15.99 6.42
C ASP A 378 10.04 -15.56 5.06
N GLU A 379 9.20 -15.08 4.13
CA GLU A 379 9.70 -14.65 2.82
C GLU A 379 10.52 -13.34 2.91
N SER A 380 10.18 -12.40 3.79
CA SER A 380 10.99 -11.18 3.99
C SER A 380 12.35 -11.49 4.62
N LYS A 381 12.37 -12.30 5.68
CA LYS A 381 13.60 -12.76 6.35
C LYS A 381 14.52 -13.52 5.40
N GLN A 382 13.98 -14.42 4.58
CA GLN A 382 14.75 -15.10 3.52
C GLN A 382 15.34 -14.12 2.51
N ARG A 383 14.57 -13.12 2.06
CA ARG A 383 15.04 -12.07 1.14
C ARG A 383 16.13 -11.20 1.76
N SER A 384 16.02 -10.81 3.03
CA SER A 384 17.03 -9.99 3.71
C SER A 384 18.33 -10.75 3.96
N VAL A 385 18.28 -12.03 4.37
CA VAL A 385 19.47 -12.91 4.44
C VAL A 385 20.10 -13.07 3.04
N GLY A 386 19.32 -13.33 2.00
CA GLY A 386 19.80 -13.41 0.62
C GLY A 386 20.43 -12.10 0.11
N ARG A 387 19.87 -10.95 0.51
CA ARG A 387 20.41 -9.60 0.21
C ARG A 387 21.81 -9.44 0.78
N ALA A 388 21.99 -9.76 2.06
CA ALA A 388 23.27 -9.68 2.77
C ALA A 388 24.30 -10.68 2.22
N ALA A 389 23.87 -11.89 1.86
CA ALA A 389 24.75 -12.95 1.34
C ALA A 389 25.18 -12.78 -0.14
N SER A 390 24.58 -11.85 -0.89
CA SER A 390 24.84 -11.68 -2.33
C SER A 390 26.28 -11.20 -2.63
N PRO A 391 27.18 -12.05 -3.18
CA PRO A 391 28.64 -11.87 -3.11
C PRO A 391 29.23 -11.00 -4.23
N GLY A 392 28.51 -9.95 -4.64
CA GLY A 392 28.91 -9.05 -5.74
C GLY A 392 29.28 -7.63 -5.28
N ARG A 393 29.66 -7.45 -4.00
CA ARG A 393 29.66 -6.15 -3.30
C ARG A 393 31.02 -5.80 -2.69
N ASP A 394 32.03 -5.57 -3.54
CA ASP A 394 33.29 -4.92 -3.11
C ASP A 394 33.05 -3.41 -2.89
N LEU A 395 32.32 -3.08 -1.82
CA LEU A 395 32.10 -1.70 -1.36
C LEU A 395 33.22 -1.32 -0.37
N ASP A 396 34.23 -0.61 -0.86
CA ASP A 396 35.40 -0.18 -0.07
C ASP A 396 35.01 0.54 1.24
N PRO A 397 35.43 0.06 2.42
CA PRO A 397 35.30 0.80 3.68
C PRO A 397 36.09 2.12 3.67
N GLY A 398 35.57 3.13 4.37
CA GLY A 398 36.13 4.48 4.43
C GLY A 398 35.75 5.39 3.26
N TRP A 399 34.98 4.89 2.28
CA TRP A 399 34.51 5.67 1.14
C TRP A 399 33.06 6.15 1.30
N LEU A 400 32.73 7.17 0.51
CA LEU A 400 31.39 7.74 0.41
C LEU A 400 30.62 7.07 -0.73
N TYR A 401 29.34 6.78 -0.49
CA TYR A 401 28.42 6.25 -1.49
C TYR A 401 27.06 6.93 -1.40
N LYS A 402 26.34 6.97 -2.53
CA LYS A 402 24.90 7.26 -2.57
C LYS A 402 24.18 6.27 -3.49
N GLY A 403 22.87 6.20 -3.38
CA GLY A 403 22.04 5.41 -4.29
C GLY A 403 21.92 6.04 -5.69
N GLU A 404 21.36 5.29 -6.63
CA GLU A 404 20.93 5.81 -7.93
C GLU A 404 19.68 6.70 -7.77
N ARG A 405 18.83 6.40 -6.78
CA ARG A 405 17.62 7.15 -6.39
C ARG A 405 17.72 7.81 -5.01
N SER A 406 18.52 7.26 -4.10
CA SER A 406 18.77 7.84 -2.77
C SER A 406 19.66 9.08 -2.87
N ALA A 407 19.10 10.24 -2.51
CA ALA A 407 19.85 11.47 -2.31
C ALA A 407 20.72 11.44 -1.03
N ALA A 408 20.42 10.56 -0.07
CA ALA A 408 21.24 10.39 1.13
C ALA A 408 22.65 9.88 0.78
N VAL A 409 23.68 10.52 1.35
CA VAL A 409 25.09 10.12 1.26
C VAL A 409 25.46 9.33 2.50
N PHE A 410 26.16 8.20 2.31
CA PHE A 410 26.60 7.31 3.37
C PHE A 410 28.13 7.19 3.38
N LEU A 411 28.74 7.29 4.55
CA LEU A 411 30.10 6.81 4.80
C LEU A 411 30.05 5.33 5.20
N LEU A 412 30.89 4.48 4.61
CA LEU A 412 30.96 3.06 5.02
C LEU A 412 32.02 2.85 6.10
N GLU A 413 31.60 2.53 7.33
CA GLU A 413 32.47 2.28 8.48
C GLU A 413 32.00 1.05 9.25
N SER A 414 32.94 0.21 9.70
CA SER A 414 32.67 -0.94 10.58
C SER A 414 31.61 -1.92 10.04
N GLY A 415 31.50 -2.07 8.72
CA GLY A 415 30.49 -2.93 8.06
C GLY A 415 29.09 -2.32 7.92
N MET A 416 28.89 -1.09 8.43
CA MET A 416 27.65 -0.33 8.34
C MET A 416 27.74 0.76 7.27
N LYS A 417 26.58 1.20 6.77
CA LYS A 417 26.42 2.48 6.07
C LYS A 417 25.95 3.55 7.07
N ARG A 418 26.67 4.65 7.21
CA ARG A 418 26.33 5.74 8.14
C ARG A 418 25.90 6.98 7.35
N PRO A 419 24.63 7.40 7.39
CA PRO A 419 24.15 8.57 6.66
C PRO A 419 24.75 9.85 7.24
N PHE A 420 24.98 10.87 6.41
CA PHE A 420 25.23 12.24 6.89
C PHE A 420 23.90 12.98 7.09
N ALA A 421 23.71 13.60 8.25
CA ALA A 421 22.49 14.35 8.57
C ALA A 421 22.25 15.55 7.64
N THR A 422 23.33 16.22 7.21
CA THR A 422 23.29 17.39 6.33
C THR A 422 24.53 17.43 5.43
N GLU A 423 24.42 18.10 4.28
CA GLU A 423 25.59 18.40 3.44
C GLU A 423 26.64 19.25 4.19
N GLU A 424 26.19 20.17 5.04
CA GLU A 424 27.05 20.94 5.94
C GLU A 424 27.90 20.03 6.84
N THR A 425 27.32 18.95 7.39
CA THR A 425 28.06 17.96 8.17
C THR A 425 29.14 17.26 7.34
N MET A 426 28.84 16.91 6.09
CA MET A 426 29.80 16.31 5.16
C MET A 426 30.96 17.29 4.86
N ARG A 427 30.66 18.56 4.58
CA ARG A 427 31.64 19.64 4.38
C ARG A 427 32.48 19.93 5.63
N PHE A 428 31.88 19.88 6.82
CA PHE A 428 32.56 20.05 8.11
C PHE A 428 33.64 18.98 8.31
N TYR A 429 33.30 17.71 8.12
CA TYR A 429 34.25 16.58 8.18
C TYR A 429 35.18 16.47 6.95
N ARG A 430 35.25 17.51 6.11
CA ARG A 430 36.15 17.64 4.95
C ARG A 430 35.94 16.57 3.86
N TYR A 431 34.75 15.98 3.78
CA TYR A 431 34.30 15.14 2.67
C TYR A 431 33.72 15.98 1.53
N ARG A 432 33.81 15.49 0.28
CA ARG A 432 33.37 16.23 -0.92
C ARG A 432 32.52 15.39 -1.87
N TRP A 433 31.70 16.05 -2.69
CA TRP A 433 30.80 15.38 -3.64
C TRP A 433 31.55 14.60 -4.72
N GLU A 434 32.73 15.09 -5.12
CA GLU A 434 33.63 14.41 -6.06
C GLU A 434 34.11 13.03 -5.58
N GLU A 435 33.94 12.73 -4.28
CA GLU A 435 34.33 11.46 -3.65
C GLU A 435 33.15 10.47 -3.51
N VAL A 436 31.91 10.93 -3.75
CA VAL A 436 30.70 10.13 -3.58
C VAL A 436 30.48 9.22 -4.78
N ARG A 437 30.63 7.92 -4.56
CA ARG A 437 30.37 6.89 -5.58
C ARG A 437 28.87 6.61 -5.69
N VAL A 438 28.31 6.65 -6.89
CA VAL A 438 26.92 6.23 -7.14
C VAL A 438 26.88 4.72 -7.35
N VAL A 439 25.95 4.04 -6.67
CA VAL A 439 25.70 2.59 -6.78
C VAL A 439 24.18 2.32 -6.69
N PRO A 440 23.66 1.20 -7.23
CA PRO A 440 22.26 0.85 -7.09
C PRO A 440 21.81 0.84 -5.62
N ASP A 441 20.62 1.36 -5.32
CA ASP A 441 20.11 1.51 -3.95
C ASP A 441 20.06 0.16 -3.20
N ALA A 442 19.63 -0.91 -3.88
CA ALA A 442 19.67 -2.28 -3.35
C ALA A 442 21.08 -2.79 -2.99
N TRP A 443 22.16 -2.16 -3.47
CA TRP A 443 23.54 -2.46 -3.06
C TRP A 443 23.82 -1.92 -1.66
N LEU A 444 23.47 -0.67 -1.40
CA LEU A 444 23.58 -0.04 -0.08
C LEU A 444 22.58 -0.63 0.90
N TYR A 445 21.37 -1.00 0.47
CA TYR A 445 20.30 -1.44 1.37
C TYR A 445 20.67 -2.69 2.20
N ALA A 446 21.53 -3.57 1.69
CA ALA A 446 21.95 -4.77 2.43
C ALA A 446 23.02 -4.50 3.49
N LEU A 447 23.61 -3.29 3.55
CA LEU A 447 24.45 -2.88 4.66
C LEU A 447 23.56 -2.33 5.78
N PRO A 448 23.77 -2.71 7.06
CA PRO A 448 23.03 -2.13 8.17
C PRO A 448 23.29 -0.62 8.27
N THR A 449 22.24 0.15 8.54
CA THR A 449 22.31 1.59 8.82
C THR A 449 22.90 1.80 10.21
N GLY A 450 24.12 2.33 10.26
CA GLY A 450 24.75 2.77 11.50
C GLY A 450 24.27 4.16 11.93
N PRO A 451 24.68 4.63 13.12
CA PRO A 451 24.28 5.93 13.65
C PRO A 451 24.70 7.06 12.71
N GLU A 452 23.76 7.97 12.48
CA GLU A 452 23.90 9.13 11.61
C GLU A 452 25.06 10.03 12.02
N ILE A 453 25.75 10.58 11.03
CA ILE A 453 26.87 11.49 11.20
C ILE A 453 26.34 12.92 11.33
N ARG A 454 26.71 13.60 12.41
CA ARG A 454 26.36 14.98 12.78
C ARG A 454 27.62 15.75 13.21
N HIS A 455 27.62 17.06 13.02
CA HIS A 455 28.71 17.94 13.45
C HIS A 455 28.38 18.82 14.66
N THR A 456 27.11 18.86 15.09
CA THR A 456 26.62 19.77 16.15
C THR A 456 25.71 19.01 17.14
N PRO A 457 26.14 18.80 18.39
CA PRO A 457 27.56 18.75 18.80
C PRO A 457 28.26 17.54 18.16
N PRO A 458 29.57 17.62 17.88
CA PRO A 458 30.34 16.47 17.43
C PRO A 458 30.70 15.60 18.64
N SER A 459 30.55 14.28 18.53
CA SER A 459 30.76 13.32 19.61
C SER A 459 31.22 11.97 19.07
N ALA A 460 31.89 11.16 19.89
CA ALA A 460 32.36 9.83 19.51
C ALA A 460 31.30 8.92 18.86
N GLY A 461 30.01 9.06 19.20
CA GLY A 461 28.91 8.28 18.61
C GLY A 461 28.37 8.80 17.27
N ASN A 462 28.46 10.11 17.01
CA ASN A 462 27.86 10.76 15.84
C ASN A 462 28.88 11.38 14.86
N ARG A 463 30.19 11.17 15.02
CA ARG A 463 31.22 11.58 14.06
C ARG A 463 31.86 10.39 13.33
N PRO A 464 32.64 10.59 12.26
CA PRO A 464 33.44 9.52 11.64
C PRO A 464 34.38 8.83 12.65
N ALA A 465 34.58 7.52 12.50
CA ALA A 465 35.46 6.73 13.35
C ALA A 465 36.96 7.01 13.07
N ILE A 466 37.28 7.43 11.84
CA ILE A 466 38.64 7.83 11.43
C ILE A 466 38.62 9.24 10.84
N LEU A 467 39.36 10.17 11.45
CA LEU A 467 39.54 11.53 10.92
C LEU A 467 40.84 12.19 11.40
N LEU A 468 41.24 13.28 10.74
CA LEU A 468 42.27 14.20 11.23
C LEU A 468 41.59 15.35 11.97
N ALA A 469 42.02 15.64 13.19
CA ALA A 469 41.43 16.69 14.01
C ALA A 469 42.49 17.54 14.71
N LYS A 470 42.16 18.81 14.99
CA LYS A 470 42.83 19.63 16.00
C LYS A 470 41.79 20.26 16.93
N GLY A 471 42.27 20.72 18.09
CA GLY A 471 41.50 21.52 19.02
C GLY A 471 41.68 23.02 18.77
N SER A 472 41.60 23.81 19.84
CA SER A 472 42.03 25.21 19.83
C SER A 472 43.53 25.34 19.51
N GLY A 473 44.35 24.45 20.09
CA GLY A 473 45.80 24.43 19.90
C GLY A 473 46.28 23.93 18.53
N PRO A 474 47.54 24.24 18.14
CA PRO A 474 48.09 23.92 16.81
C PRO A 474 48.44 22.43 16.59
N ARG A 475 48.18 21.56 17.58
CA ARG A 475 48.54 20.13 17.51
C ARG A 475 47.46 19.34 16.78
N VAL A 476 47.82 18.78 15.63
CA VAL A 476 46.96 17.84 14.88
C VAL A 476 47.10 16.43 15.45
N TYR A 477 45.97 15.73 15.52
CA TYR A 477 45.83 14.33 15.90
C TYR A 477 45.23 13.53 14.74
N LEU A 478 45.64 12.27 14.59
CA LEU A 478 44.82 11.25 13.93
C LEU A 478 43.88 10.67 14.98
N ILE A 479 42.58 10.75 14.77
CA ILE A 479 41.59 9.99 15.53
C ILE A 479 41.35 8.68 14.79
N ALA A 480 41.55 7.55 15.47
CA ALA A 480 41.26 6.22 14.96
C ALA A 480 41.10 5.24 16.13
N HIS A 481 40.27 4.19 15.96
CA HIS A 481 40.08 3.13 16.95
C HIS A 481 39.79 3.64 18.39
N GLY A 482 39.02 4.72 18.52
CA GLY A 482 38.67 5.33 19.80
C GLY A 482 39.80 6.09 20.52
N ARG A 483 40.94 6.37 19.87
CA ARG A 483 42.11 7.04 20.45
C ARG A 483 42.58 8.22 19.59
N ARG A 484 43.27 9.18 20.21
CA ARG A 484 43.91 10.32 19.52
C ARG A 484 45.43 10.16 19.46
N PHE A 485 46.00 10.08 18.26
CA PHE A 485 47.43 9.89 18.02
C PHE A 485 48.05 11.21 17.55
N PRO A 486 48.85 11.92 18.37
CA PRO A 486 49.37 13.24 18.03
C PRO A 486 50.47 13.16 16.96
N PHE A 487 50.39 14.01 15.93
CA PHE A 487 51.49 14.15 14.97
C PHE A 487 52.65 14.96 15.58
N ALA A 488 53.88 14.46 15.45
CA ALA A 488 55.05 15.13 16.03
C ALA A 488 55.42 16.46 15.32
N SER A 489 54.94 16.65 14.07
CA SER A 489 55.04 17.91 13.33
C SER A 489 54.15 17.88 12.08
N GLN A 490 53.89 19.03 11.47
CA GLN A 490 53.19 19.11 10.17
C GLN A 490 53.94 18.38 9.05
N ALA A 491 55.27 18.22 9.15
CA ALA A 491 56.06 17.38 8.26
C ALA A 491 55.75 15.88 8.47
N ALA A 492 55.54 15.43 9.71
CA ALA A 492 55.18 14.04 10.02
C ALA A 492 53.75 13.67 9.57
N LEU A 493 52.85 14.66 9.45
CA LEU A 493 51.55 14.58 8.80
C LEU A 493 51.71 14.38 7.29
N ARG A 494 52.34 15.33 6.58
CA ARG A 494 52.55 15.29 5.12
C ARG A 494 53.34 14.05 4.66
N GLN A 495 54.35 13.61 5.43
CA GLN A 495 55.12 12.40 5.12
C GLN A 495 54.31 11.09 5.17
N ARG A 496 53.13 11.09 5.79
CA ARG A 496 52.19 9.96 5.80
C ARG A 496 51.12 10.04 4.71
N GLY A 497 51.18 11.05 3.82
CA GLY A 497 50.20 11.28 2.77
C GLY A 497 48.96 12.06 3.23
N TYR A 498 48.91 12.50 4.49
CA TYR A 498 47.82 13.32 5.01
C TYR A 498 48.01 14.80 4.62
N THR A 499 46.93 15.43 4.16
CA THR A 499 46.93 16.83 3.71
C THR A 499 46.31 17.73 4.79
N PRO A 500 46.90 18.89 5.16
CA PRO A 500 46.37 19.76 6.22
C PRO A 500 44.91 20.20 6.03
N GLU A 501 44.44 20.24 4.79
CA GLU A 501 43.11 20.69 4.37
C GLU A 501 42.01 19.67 4.71
N ARG A 502 42.41 18.46 5.16
CA ARG A 502 41.52 17.42 5.73
C ARG A 502 41.41 17.49 7.25
N VAL A 503 42.07 18.45 7.91
CA VAL A 503 41.95 18.64 9.36
C VAL A 503 40.61 19.29 9.69
N VAL A 504 39.89 18.65 10.61
CA VAL A 504 38.66 19.12 11.24
C VAL A 504 39.01 19.86 12.53
N GLU A 505 38.24 20.87 12.89
CA GLU A 505 38.35 21.50 14.22
C GLU A 505 37.27 20.89 15.11
N LEU A 506 37.67 20.35 16.26
CA LEU A 506 36.77 19.78 17.27
C LEU A 506 36.91 20.54 18.59
N PRO A 507 35.84 20.59 19.42
CA PRO A 507 35.96 21.08 20.79
C PRO A 507 37.05 20.32 21.55
N ASP A 508 37.87 21.04 22.34
CA ASP A 508 38.94 20.41 23.13
C ASP A 508 38.36 19.34 24.09
N SER A 509 37.14 19.53 24.59
CA SER A 509 36.41 18.55 25.41
C SER A 509 36.17 17.19 24.72
N GLU A 510 35.74 17.17 23.45
CA GLU A 510 35.57 15.91 22.69
C GLU A 510 36.93 15.27 22.34
N LEU A 511 37.99 16.07 22.21
CA LEU A 511 39.35 15.54 22.08
C LEU A 511 39.85 14.95 23.40
N ASP A 512 39.57 15.58 24.53
CA ASP A 512 40.07 15.14 25.85
C ASP A 512 39.36 13.88 26.39
N LEU A 513 38.15 13.58 25.93
CA LEU A 513 37.50 12.28 26.11
C LEU A 513 38.26 11.11 25.44
N LEU A 514 39.17 11.38 24.48
CA LEU A 514 39.90 10.34 23.76
C LEU A 514 41.24 9.99 24.42
N PRO A 515 41.48 8.71 24.81
CA PRO A 515 42.77 8.27 25.31
C PRO A 515 43.91 8.56 24.33
N LEU A 516 44.99 9.13 24.86
CA LEU A 516 46.17 9.48 24.06
C LEU A 516 46.84 8.20 23.54
N GLY A 517 47.14 8.18 22.24
CA GLY A 517 47.94 7.16 21.57
C GLY A 517 49.40 7.59 21.39
N GLU A 518 50.23 6.69 20.88
CA GLU A 518 51.63 7.01 20.59
C GLU A 518 51.79 8.14 19.55
N ALA A 519 52.81 8.96 19.73
CA ALA A 519 53.06 10.09 18.84
C ALA A 519 53.53 9.62 17.45
N LEU A 520 52.85 10.08 16.40
CA LEU A 520 53.15 9.80 15.00
C LEU A 520 54.38 10.61 14.56
N ARG A 521 55.57 10.15 14.97
CA ARG A 521 56.88 10.73 14.62
C ARG A 521 57.16 10.63 13.12
N SER A 522 57.90 11.58 12.56
CA SER A 522 58.36 11.53 11.16
C SER A 522 59.21 10.28 10.91
N SER A 523 58.97 9.61 9.78
CA SER A 523 59.70 8.37 9.46
C SER A 523 61.09 8.70 8.90
N ARG A 524 62.10 8.78 9.79
CA ARG A 524 63.49 8.66 9.36
C ARG A 524 63.67 7.29 8.69
N THR A 525 63.84 7.31 7.37
CA THR A 525 64.16 6.18 6.49
C THR A 525 63.04 5.14 6.24
N ARG A 526 62.30 5.29 5.12
CA ARG A 526 61.81 4.12 4.35
C ARG A 526 61.80 4.28 2.82
N THR A 527 62.44 5.32 2.30
CA THR A 527 62.49 5.71 0.87
C THR A 527 63.24 4.73 -0.06
N ARG A 528 63.72 3.58 0.42
CA ARG A 528 64.62 2.69 -0.34
C ARG A 528 64.40 1.18 -0.17
N ALA A 529 63.16 0.74 0.10
CA ALA A 529 62.81 -0.69 0.20
C ALA A 529 61.71 -1.13 -0.80
N LEU A 530 60.50 -0.59 -0.70
CA LEU A 530 59.34 -1.03 -1.51
C LEU A 530 59.52 -0.79 -3.02
N SER A 531 60.22 0.28 -3.40
CA SER A 531 60.60 0.60 -4.78
C SER A 531 61.55 -0.43 -5.44
N ARG A 532 62.13 -1.39 -4.68
CA ARG A 532 62.92 -2.51 -5.22
C ARG A 532 62.17 -3.84 -5.33
N LYS A 533 60.95 -4.00 -4.79
CA LYS A 533 60.08 -5.16 -5.08
C LYS A 533 59.13 -4.92 -6.26
N LEU A 534 58.63 -3.69 -6.45
CA LEU A 534 57.75 -3.36 -7.60
C LEU A 534 58.48 -3.04 -8.92
N ARG A 535 59.82 -3.07 -8.95
CA ARG A 535 60.64 -2.94 -10.19
C ARG A 535 61.22 -4.26 -10.71
N LYS A 536 60.78 -5.43 -10.20
CA LYS A 536 61.16 -6.77 -10.71
C LYS A 536 59.94 -7.65 -11.05
N SER A 537 59.10 -7.16 -11.95
CA SER A 537 58.06 -7.99 -12.64
C SER A 537 57.71 -7.44 -14.03
N GLY A 538 57.60 -6.11 -14.16
CA GLY A 538 57.17 -5.44 -15.39
C GLY A 538 58.22 -5.24 -16.49
N ARG A 539 58.68 -6.31 -17.18
CA ARG A 539 58.78 -6.44 -18.66
C ARG A 539 59.76 -7.51 -19.18
N ARG A 540 59.20 -8.38 -20.05
CA ARG A 540 59.83 -9.09 -21.19
C ARG A 540 61.01 -10.05 -20.95
N ARG A 541 60.70 -11.36 -21.08
CA ARG A 541 61.32 -12.15 -22.16
C ARG A 541 60.31 -12.25 -23.32
N LYS A 542 60.78 -12.02 -24.55
CA LYS A 542 60.05 -12.40 -25.78
C LYS A 542 60.52 -13.80 -26.16
N LEU A 543 59.63 -14.67 -26.67
CA LEU A 543 60.00 -15.53 -27.78
C LEU A 543 58.84 -15.74 -28.77
N LYS A 544 59.24 -15.98 -30.01
CA LYS A 544 58.49 -15.99 -31.26
C LYS A 544 57.29 -16.95 -31.26
N LEU A 545 56.18 -16.54 -31.85
CA LEU A 545 55.37 -17.42 -32.71
C LEU A 545 55.12 -16.70 -34.05
N ARG A 546 55.19 -17.45 -35.17
CA ARG A 546 54.87 -16.96 -36.52
C ARG A 546 53.52 -17.54 -36.98
N ARG A 547 52.80 -16.79 -37.83
CA ARG A 547 51.64 -17.24 -38.64
C ARG A 547 52.07 -18.44 -39.52
N ARG A 548 51.24 -19.35 -40.05
CA ARG A 548 49.79 -19.44 -40.45
C ARG A 548 49.52 -20.96 -40.78
N PRO A 549 48.39 -21.43 -41.37
CA PRO A 549 47.02 -20.92 -41.54
C PRO A 549 45.92 -21.94 -41.09
N LEU A 550 44.65 -21.70 -41.45
CA LEU A 550 43.52 -22.64 -41.33
C LEU A 550 43.57 -23.80 -42.33
N ARG A 551 43.11 -25.02 -41.94
CA ARG A 551 42.52 -26.01 -42.87
C ARG A 551 41.59 -27.04 -42.19
N LYS A 552 40.38 -27.14 -42.75
CA LYS A 552 39.29 -28.16 -42.76
C LYS A 552 39.30 -29.39 -41.82
N LEU A 553 38.09 -29.74 -41.37
CA LEU A 553 37.61 -31.03 -40.84
C LEU A 553 38.02 -32.26 -41.69
N PRO A 554 38.05 -33.46 -41.07
CA PRO A 554 36.98 -34.43 -41.37
C PRO A 554 36.38 -35.15 -40.14
N LEU A 555 35.20 -35.75 -40.31
CA LEU A 555 34.61 -36.67 -39.33
C LEU A 555 35.26 -38.07 -39.39
N LYS A 556 35.30 -38.78 -38.25
CA LYS A 556 34.89 -40.20 -38.17
C LYS A 556 34.67 -40.66 -36.72
N ALA A 557 33.76 -41.62 -36.55
CA ALA A 557 33.33 -42.12 -35.24
C ALA A 557 34.14 -43.35 -34.78
N ARG A 558 34.23 -43.57 -33.46
CA ARG A 558 34.34 -44.93 -32.90
C ARG A 558 33.87 -45.05 -31.44
N ARG A 559 32.84 -45.90 -31.29
CA ARG A 559 32.38 -46.68 -30.13
C ARG A 559 33.35 -46.81 -28.93
N LYS A 560 32.79 -46.77 -27.72
CA LYS A 560 33.14 -47.70 -26.62
C LYS A 560 31.87 -48.43 -26.12
N PRO A 561 31.98 -49.60 -25.46
CA PRO A 561 30.90 -50.60 -25.44
C PRO A 561 30.10 -50.67 -24.14
N GLY A 562 28.86 -51.15 -24.25
CA GLY A 562 27.94 -51.29 -23.12
C GLY A 562 28.04 -52.59 -22.31
N GLY A 563 27.52 -52.52 -21.08
CA GLY A 563 26.65 -53.56 -20.50
C GLY A 563 25.22 -52.98 -20.49
N LYS A 564 24.16 -53.62 -21.00
CA LYS A 564 23.64 -54.98 -20.75
C LYS A 564 23.44 -55.29 -19.25
N ARG A 565 22.29 -55.81 -18.81
CA ARG A 565 20.96 -55.98 -19.45
C ARG A 565 20.00 -56.53 -18.39
N LEU A 566 18.76 -56.04 -18.31
CA LEU A 566 17.60 -56.91 -18.03
C LEU A 566 16.29 -56.21 -18.40
N LEU A 567 15.44 -56.91 -19.17
CA LEU A 567 14.07 -56.52 -19.46
C LEU A 567 13.14 -57.44 -18.67
N ARG A 568 11.96 -56.94 -18.26
CA ARG A 568 10.74 -57.73 -18.36
C ARG A 568 9.65 -56.97 -19.11
N ARG A 569 9.10 -57.62 -20.13
CA ARG A 569 7.97 -57.17 -20.95
C ARG A 569 6.71 -57.93 -20.54
N ARG A 570 5.58 -57.22 -20.40
CA ARG A 570 4.22 -57.63 -20.80
C ARG A 570 3.54 -56.33 -21.27
N LYS A 571 3.01 -56.14 -22.51
CA LYS A 571 1.95 -56.86 -23.27
C LYS A 571 0.69 -57.08 -22.41
N ARG A 572 -0.54 -56.85 -22.87
CA ARG A 572 -1.18 -56.14 -24.01
C ARG A 572 -2.72 -56.31 -23.80
N HIS A 573 -3.57 -55.69 -24.64
CA HIS A 573 -5.07 -55.68 -24.66
C HIS A 573 -5.67 -54.36 -24.15
N SER A 574 -6.41 -53.54 -24.90
CA SER A 574 -6.96 -53.57 -26.28
C SER A 574 -8.24 -54.40 -26.57
N ALA A 575 -9.41 -53.82 -26.23
CA ALA A 575 -10.69 -53.86 -26.98
C ALA A 575 -11.65 -52.80 -26.38
N GLY A 576 -12.55 -52.12 -27.12
CA GLY A 576 -12.65 -51.93 -28.57
C GLY A 576 -14.07 -51.57 -29.07
N ARG A 577 -14.18 -50.89 -30.24
CA ARG A 577 -15.42 -50.60 -31.04
C ARG A 577 -16.36 -49.52 -30.45
N LYS A 578 -17.18 -48.77 -31.21
CA LYS A 578 -17.38 -48.52 -32.68
C LYS A 578 -17.99 -47.09 -32.84
N ARG A 579 -17.62 -46.25 -33.84
CA ARG A 579 -18.35 -45.92 -35.11
C ARG A 579 -19.86 -45.62 -34.94
N LEU A 580 -20.45 -44.57 -35.55
CA LEU A 580 -20.44 -44.15 -36.99
C LEU A 580 -20.58 -42.60 -37.16
N ARG A 581 -19.89 -41.95 -38.13
CA ARG A 581 -20.37 -41.35 -39.42
C ARG A 581 -21.57 -40.36 -39.34
N GLY A 582 -21.55 -39.19 -40.01
CA GLY A 582 -20.46 -38.61 -40.84
C GLY A 582 -20.76 -37.32 -41.64
N THR A 583 -19.76 -36.94 -42.45
CA THR A 583 -19.66 -35.90 -43.52
C THR A 583 -20.81 -35.87 -44.56
N ARG A 584 -21.12 -34.84 -45.39
CA ARG A 584 -20.51 -33.54 -45.87
C ARG A 584 -21.63 -32.71 -46.63
N ARG A 585 -21.49 -31.61 -47.42
CA ARG A 585 -20.37 -30.85 -48.07
C ARG A 585 -20.66 -29.31 -48.26
N HIS A 586 -20.33 -28.74 -49.44
CA HIS A 586 -20.47 -27.34 -49.94
C HIS A 586 -21.77 -27.16 -50.80
N HIS A 587 -22.19 -25.99 -51.33
CA HIS A 587 -21.57 -24.65 -51.51
C HIS A 587 -22.67 -23.51 -51.46
N THR A 588 -22.64 -22.28 -52.03
CA THR A 588 -21.87 -21.63 -53.12
C THR A 588 -21.73 -20.08 -52.95
N ARG A 589 -21.15 -19.42 -53.96
CA ARG A 589 -20.72 -18.01 -54.18
C ARG A 589 -21.82 -16.97 -54.53
N GLY A 590 -21.49 -15.69 -54.34
CA GLY A 590 -22.12 -14.51 -55.00
C GLY A 590 -22.24 -13.26 -54.10
N HIS A 591 -21.68 -12.05 -54.28
CA HIS A 591 -20.54 -11.41 -54.96
C HIS A 591 -20.93 -9.91 -55.20
N ARG A 592 -20.01 -8.96 -54.91
CA ARG A 592 -19.97 -7.52 -55.30
C ARG A 592 -20.57 -6.40 -54.40
N ARG A 593 -19.67 -5.45 -54.13
CA ARG A 593 -19.71 -4.05 -53.62
C ARG A 593 -19.99 -3.04 -54.78
N PRO A 594 -19.97 -1.69 -54.63
CA PRO A 594 -20.19 -0.79 -53.46
C PRO A 594 -21.03 0.50 -53.80
N ALA A 595 -21.00 1.51 -52.91
CA ALA A 595 -21.13 2.97 -53.17
C ALA A 595 -22.53 3.58 -53.51
N ALA A 596 -22.80 4.89 -53.37
CA ALA A 596 -22.31 5.92 -52.43
C ALA A 596 -23.13 7.24 -52.52
N SER A 597 -23.20 7.99 -51.40
CA SER A 597 -23.40 9.47 -51.29
C SER A 597 -24.75 10.14 -51.63
N ALA A 598 -24.94 11.35 -51.06
CA ALA A 598 -25.78 12.48 -51.53
C ALA A 598 -27.33 12.34 -51.54
N ARG A 599 -28.14 13.41 -51.42
CA ARG A 599 -28.08 14.71 -50.68
C ARG A 599 -29.46 15.42 -50.78
N VAL A 600 -29.84 16.25 -49.80
CA VAL A 600 -30.73 17.45 -49.91
C VAL A 600 -32.15 17.27 -50.51
N THR A 601 -33.22 17.49 -49.74
CA THR A 601 -34.02 18.75 -49.66
C THR A 601 -34.95 18.65 -48.44
N ARG A 602 -35.22 19.64 -47.57
CA ARG A 602 -35.44 21.11 -47.66
C ARG A 602 -36.85 21.52 -48.13
N ARG A 603 -37.79 21.69 -47.19
CA ARG A 603 -38.92 22.64 -47.30
C ARG A 603 -39.42 23.09 -45.92
N ALA A 604 -39.97 24.31 -45.84
CA ALA A 604 -40.45 24.92 -44.60
C ALA A 604 -41.56 25.97 -44.84
N ARG A 605 -42.51 26.08 -43.91
CA ARG A 605 -43.45 27.21 -43.69
C ARG A 605 -43.61 27.33 -42.15
N ARG A 606 -43.44 28.49 -41.49
CA ARG A 606 -44.29 29.72 -41.46
C ARG A 606 -45.70 29.42 -40.92
N ARG A 607 -46.27 30.16 -39.95
CA ARG A 607 -45.76 31.28 -39.08
C ARG A 607 -46.80 31.57 -37.97
N HIS A 608 -46.47 32.49 -37.04
CA HIS A 608 -47.33 33.01 -35.93
C HIS A 608 -47.55 32.03 -34.75
N ARG A 609 -47.79 32.49 -33.51
CA ARG A 609 -48.07 33.87 -33.01
C ARG A 609 -47.27 34.16 -31.71
N ARG A 610 -46.93 35.43 -31.45
CA ARG A 610 -46.65 35.96 -30.08
C ARG A 610 -48.03 36.18 -29.36
N ARG A 611 -48.17 36.49 -28.07
CA ARG A 611 -47.35 37.32 -27.17
C ARG A 611 -47.88 37.22 -25.71
N SER A 612 -47.04 37.60 -24.74
CA SER A 612 -47.38 38.10 -23.39
C SER A 612 -48.17 37.21 -22.42
N GLY A 613 -47.69 37.18 -21.17
CA GLY A 613 -48.05 36.30 -20.07
C GLY A 613 -46.81 36.21 -19.20
#